data_AF-A0A9P8MKU7-F1
#
_entry.id   AF-A0A9P8MKU7-F1
#
_cell.length_a   1.000
_cell.length_b   1.000
_cell.length_c   1.000
_cell.angle_alpha   90.00
_cell.angle_beta   90.00
_cell.angle_gamma   90.00
#
_symmetry.space_group_name_H-M   'P 1'
#
loop_
_entity.id
_entity.type
_entity.pdbx_description
1 polymer ?
#
loop_
_entity_poly.entity_id
_entity_poly.type
_entity_poly.pdbx_seq_one_letter_code
_entity_poly.pdbx_strand_id
1 'polypeptide(L)'
;MILNKETLSYYIGSASTGRINSRFTNHLIYLRGSKVLKNSVNKYGIHNFVFIVLELFPEIVNQENNKKLLNLEDFYIKSLLPDYNILTEAGSSFGYKHTEVTRIKMKTNYSEQRRKQIGDLNRGKTLCSKTIESMRQSALNRKDVNYTEQGILNMKKNSKSIIVKQLNNTVYGEFNSIVETAEALNCSTKTIQRTLKSSSKLLKGRWIVDYIK
;
A
#
# COMPACT_ATOMS: atom_id res chain seq x y z
N MET A 1 10.69 -33.15 1.79
CA MET A 1 9.38 -33.31 1.11
C MET A 1 8.34 -33.77 2.11
N ILE A 2 7.10 -33.33 1.97
CA ILE A 2 5.95 -33.77 2.76
C ILE A 2 4.88 -34.24 1.78
N LEU A 3 4.58 -35.53 1.76
CA LEU A 3 3.67 -36.17 0.81
C LEU A 3 2.35 -36.53 1.49
N ASN A 4 1.22 -36.20 0.88
CA ASN A 4 -0.08 -36.75 1.25
C ASN A 4 -0.29 -38.09 0.52
N LYS A 5 -0.52 -39.18 1.27
CA LYS A 5 -0.72 -40.52 0.71
C LYS A 5 -2.03 -40.66 -0.08
N GLU A 6 -3.07 -39.90 0.28
CA GLU A 6 -4.38 -40.01 -0.38
C GLU A 6 -4.42 -39.25 -1.70
N THR A 7 -3.93 -38.01 -1.72
CA THR A 7 -3.99 -37.17 -2.92
C THR A 7 -2.74 -37.26 -3.80
N LEU A 8 -1.67 -37.89 -3.29
CA LEU A 8 -0.33 -37.89 -3.86
C LEU A 8 0.30 -36.49 -4.04
N SER A 9 -0.35 -35.46 -3.50
CA SER A 9 0.16 -34.08 -3.53
C SER A 9 1.23 -33.87 -2.48
N TYR A 10 2.23 -33.04 -2.80
CA TYR A 10 3.38 -32.84 -1.94
C TYR A 10 3.82 -31.39 -1.79
N TYR A 11 4.55 -31.15 -0.70
CA TYR A 11 5.26 -29.91 -0.38
C TYR A 11 6.77 -30.17 -0.39
N ILE A 12 7.54 -29.25 -0.97
CA ILE A 12 8.99 -29.27 -0.98
C ILE A 12 9.52 -28.10 -0.17
N GLY A 13 10.56 -28.34 0.61
CA GLY A 13 11.26 -27.29 1.32
C GLY A 13 12.57 -27.79 1.92
N SER A 14 13.49 -26.87 2.12
CA SER A 14 14.75 -27.13 2.82
C SER A 14 14.64 -26.90 4.33
N ALA A 15 15.65 -27.38 5.06
CA ALA A 15 15.89 -27.06 6.45
C ALA A 15 17.41 -26.90 6.66
N SER A 16 17.82 -25.90 7.43
CA SER A 16 19.24 -25.72 7.79
C SER A 16 19.71 -26.84 8.74
N THR A 17 21.03 -26.95 8.94
CA THR A 17 21.65 -27.92 9.85
C THR A 17 20.94 -27.97 11.20
N GLY A 18 20.58 -29.18 11.65
CA GLY A 18 19.88 -29.42 12.92
C GLY A 18 18.41 -28.98 12.98
N ARG A 19 17.83 -28.38 11.92
CA ARG A 19 16.47 -27.84 11.94
C ARG A 19 15.41 -28.70 11.25
N ILE A 20 15.74 -29.93 10.83
CA ILE A 20 14.79 -30.81 10.14
C ILE A 20 13.56 -31.15 11.01
N ASN A 21 13.76 -31.43 12.30
CA ASN A 21 12.68 -31.71 13.26
C ASN A 21 11.81 -30.48 13.51
N SER A 22 12.42 -29.29 13.55
CA SER A 22 11.69 -28.02 13.64
C SER A 22 10.82 -27.81 12.39
N ARG A 23 11.31 -28.16 11.20
CA ARG A 23 10.55 -28.09 9.95
C ARG A 23 9.36 -29.06 9.97
N PHE A 24 9.58 -30.30 10.38
CA PHE A 24 8.52 -31.32 10.55
C PHE A 24 7.43 -30.82 11.50
N THR A 25 7.81 -30.46 12.72
CA THR A 25 6.85 -30.04 13.76
C THR A 25 6.11 -28.77 13.37
N ASN A 26 6.77 -27.76 12.80
CA ASN A 26 6.10 -26.53 12.38
C ASN A 26 5.09 -26.74 11.25
N HIS A 27 5.36 -27.63 10.29
CA HIS A 27 4.45 -27.87 9.17
C HIS A 27 3.33 -28.83 9.49
N LEU A 28 3.60 -29.93 10.20
CA LEU A 28 2.64 -31.03 10.40
C LEU A 28 1.96 -31.01 11.78
N ILE A 29 2.64 -30.53 12.82
CA ILE A 29 2.11 -30.55 14.20
C ILE A 29 1.52 -29.20 14.58
N TYR A 30 2.32 -28.15 14.53
CA TYR A 30 1.91 -26.80 14.94
C TYR A 30 1.20 -26.02 13.82
N LEU A 31 1.25 -26.51 12.59
CA LEU A 31 0.58 -25.92 11.42
C LEU A 31 0.89 -24.42 11.25
N ARG A 32 2.15 -24.03 11.50
CA ARG A 32 2.68 -22.65 11.36
C ARG A 32 3.37 -22.42 10.01
N GLY A 33 3.52 -23.46 9.20
CA GLY A 33 4.17 -23.42 7.90
C GLY A 33 3.24 -23.03 6.74
N SER A 34 3.26 -23.81 5.66
CA SER A 34 2.47 -23.51 4.45
C SER A 34 0.97 -23.54 4.78
N LYS A 35 0.24 -22.47 4.40
CA LYS A 35 -1.22 -22.39 4.58
C LYS A 35 -1.96 -23.47 3.78
N VAL A 36 -1.47 -23.79 2.58
CA VAL A 36 -2.07 -24.84 1.74
C VAL A 36 -1.87 -26.21 2.40
N LEU A 37 -0.66 -26.49 2.87
CA LEU A 37 -0.36 -27.73 3.59
C LEU A 37 -1.18 -27.85 4.87
N LYS A 38 -1.29 -26.79 5.68
CA LYS A 38 -2.14 -26.75 6.87
C LYS A 38 -3.58 -27.14 6.57
N ASN A 39 -4.17 -26.58 5.51
CA ASN A 39 -5.53 -26.89 5.12
C ASN A 39 -5.67 -28.37 4.71
N SER A 40 -4.67 -28.91 4.02
CA SER A 40 -4.64 -30.33 3.64
C SER A 40 -4.52 -31.24 4.87
N VAL A 41 -3.62 -30.93 5.81
CA VAL A 41 -3.47 -31.69 7.07
C VAL A 41 -4.76 -31.66 7.90
N ASN A 42 -5.43 -30.51 7.99
CA ASN A 42 -6.72 -30.41 8.69
C ASN A 42 -7.83 -31.23 8.01
N LYS A 43 -7.78 -31.39 6.68
CA LYS A 43 -8.79 -32.13 5.92
C LYS A 43 -8.58 -33.64 5.98
N TYR A 44 -7.35 -34.11 5.79
CA TYR A 44 -7.04 -35.54 5.65
C TYR A 44 -6.40 -36.15 6.91
N GLY A 45 -6.05 -35.34 7.91
CA GLY A 45 -5.38 -35.79 9.12
C GLY A 45 -3.89 -36.08 8.93
N ILE A 46 -3.09 -35.88 9.98
CA ILE A 46 -1.62 -36.03 9.93
C ILE A 46 -1.15 -37.46 9.60
N HIS A 47 -1.92 -38.49 9.99
CA HIS A 47 -1.58 -39.90 9.74
C HIS A 47 -1.52 -40.26 8.24
N ASN A 48 -2.11 -39.40 7.39
CA ASN A 48 -2.07 -39.51 5.94
C ASN A 48 -0.85 -38.83 5.29
N PHE A 49 0.05 -38.24 6.08
CA PHE A 49 1.25 -37.57 5.58
C PHE A 49 2.53 -38.35 5.88
N VAL A 50 3.47 -38.29 4.95
CA VAL A 50 4.82 -38.86 5.08
C VAL A 50 5.84 -37.75 4.91
N PHE A 51 6.83 -37.70 5.81
CA PHE A 51 7.93 -36.75 5.75
C PHE A 51 9.18 -37.43 5.19
N ILE A 52 9.62 -37.00 4.01
CA ILE A 52 10.67 -37.67 3.22
C ILE A 52 11.85 -36.71 3.03
N VAL A 53 13.07 -37.19 3.30
CA VAL A 53 14.32 -36.48 3.00
C VAL A 53 14.73 -36.84 1.57
N LEU A 54 14.78 -35.86 0.67
CA LEU A 54 15.16 -36.07 -0.74
C LEU A 54 16.68 -36.09 -0.90
N GLU A 55 17.36 -35.11 -0.30
CA GLU A 55 18.79 -34.92 -0.42
C GLU A 55 19.34 -34.34 0.88
N LEU A 56 20.55 -34.77 1.27
CA LEU A 56 21.28 -34.21 2.39
C LEU A 56 22.28 -33.18 1.89
N PHE A 57 22.21 -31.97 2.43
CA PHE A 57 23.19 -30.94 2.11
C PHE A 57 24.51 -31.24 2.84
N PRO A 58 25.66 -31.34 2.13
CA PRO A 58 26.89 -31.87 2.69
C PRO A 58 27.61 -30.89 3.64
N GLU A 59 27.38 -29.59 3.49
CA GLU A 59 28.03 -28.55 4.30
C GLU A 59 27.16 -28.11 5.49
N ILE A 60 27.77 -27.63 6.56
CA ILE A 60 27.04 -26.94 7.65
C ILE A 60 26.53 -25.61 7.12
N VAL A 61 25.23 -25.35 7.27
CA VAL A 61 24.58 -24.15 6.71
C VAL A 61 24.92 -22.92 7.55
N ASN A 62 25.59 -21.96 6.92
CA ASN A 62 25.90 -20.61 7.40
C ASN A 62 25.20 -19.55 6.51
N GLN A 63 25.38 -18.26 6.83
CA GLN A 63 24.69 -17.18 6.11
C GLN A 63 25.10 -17.09 4.62
N GLU A 64 26.35 -17.41 4.29
CA GLU A 64 26.90 -17.29 2.94
C GLU A 64 26.50 -18.48 2.05
N ASN A 65 26.57 -19.70 2.57
CA ASN A 65 26.25 -20.92 1.82
C ASN A 65 24.75 -21.24 1.78
N ASN A 66 23.92 -20.57 2.58
CA ASN A 66 22.46 -20.73 2.56
C ASN A 66 21.87 -20.51 1.15
N LYS A 67 22.51 -19.69 0.31
CA LYS A 67 22.12 -19.52 -1.09
C LYS A 67 22.20 -20.83 -1.88
N LYS A 68 23.23 -21.66 -1.64
CA LYS A 68 23.35 -22.99 -2.28
C LYS A 68 22.20 -23.91 -1.86
N LEU A 69 21.85 -23.91 -0.58
CA LEU A 69 20.72 -24.68 -0.06
C LEU A 69 19.39 -24.24 -0.69
N LEU A 70 19.16 -22.93 -0.82
CA LEU A 70 17.97 -22.39 -1.48
C LEU A 70 17.94 -22.74 -2.97
N ASN A 71 19.09 -22.72 -3.66
CA ASN A 71 19.16 -23.13 -5.07
C ASN A 71 18.79 -24.61 -5.26
N LEU A 72 19.16 -25.49 -4.31
CA LEU A 72 18.73 -26.89 -4.33
C LEU A 72 17.22 -27.03 -4.09
N GLU A 73 16.66 -26.28 -3.14
CA GLU A 73 15.20 -26.23 -2.95
C GLU A 73 14.50 -25.76 -4.22
N ASP A 74 15.02 -24.72 -4.86
CA ASP A 74 14.51 -24.16 -6.11
C ASP A 74 14.55 -25.18 -7.26
N PHE A 75 15.66 -25.93 -7.37
CA PHE A 75 15.80 -27.02 -8.33
C PHE A 75 14.69 -28.08 -8.17
N TYR A 76 14.43 -28.52 -6.93
CA TYR A 76 13.38 -29.51 -6.68
C TYR A 76 11.97 -28.94 -6.88
N ILE A 77 11.72 -27.68 -6.49
CA ILE A 77 10.42 -27.04 -6.74
C ILE A 77 10.16 -26.92 -8.24
N LYS A 78 11.15 -26.46 -9.02
CA LYS A 78 11.02 -26.29 -10.48
C LYS A 78 10.93 -27.61 -11.23
N SER A 79 11.65 -28.64 -10.78
CA SER A 79 11.66 -29.95 -11.43
C SER A 79 10.41 -30.78 -11.10
N LEU A 80 9.93 -30.72 -9.87
CA LEU A 80 8.83 -31.58 -9.39
C LEU A 80 7.48 -30.87 -9.34
N LEU A 81 7.42 -29.54 -9.50
CA LEU A 81 6.18 -28.75 -9.53
C LEU A 81 5.18 -29.11 -8.41
N PRO A 82 5.58 -29.00 -7.13
CA PRO A 82 4.76 -29.42 -5.98
C PRO A 82 3.46 -28.62 -5.82
N ASP A 83 2.35 -29.31 -5.54
CA ASP A 83 1.01 -28.71 -5.39
C ASP A 83 0.88 -27.75 -4.19
N TYR A 84 1.60 -28.04 -3.09
CA TYR A 84 1.43 -27.32 -1.83
C TYR A 84 2.36 -26.11 -1.69
N ASN A 85 3.29 -25.90 -2.62
CA ASN A 85 4.15 -24.71 -2.65
C ASN A 85 3.42 -23.59 -3.42
N ILE A 86 3.23 -22.45 -2.75
CA ILE A 86 2.59 -21.28 -3.40
C ILE A 86 3.59 -20.54 -4.29
N LEU A 87 4.85 -20.47 -3.85
CA LEU A 87 5.93 -19.84 -4.60
C LEU A 87 6.58 -20.87 -5.52
N THR A 88 6.81 -20.46 -6.76
CA THR A 88 7.53 -21.25 -7.77
C THR A 88 9.04 -21.18 -7.60
N GLU A 89 9.52 -20.30 -6.72
CA GLU A 89 10.93 -20.15 -6.42
C GLU A 89 11.18 -20.26 -4.91
N ALA A 90 12.34 -20.81 -4.55
CA ALA A 90 12.74 -20.91 -3.15
C ALA A 90 13.12 -19.52 -2.57
N GLY A 91 12.76 -19.28 -1.31
CA GLY A 91 13.10 -18.05 -0.59
C GLY A 91 11.98 -17.00 -0.56
N SER A 92 12.28 -15.79 -0.99
CA SER A 92 11.41 -14.62 -0.82
C SER A 92 10.27 -14.59 -1.84
N SER A 93 9.11 -14.06 -1.45
CA SER A 93 8.02 -13.74 -2.39
C SER A 93 8.29 -12.51 -3.25
N PHE A 94 9.52 -12.00 -3.27
CA PHE A 94 9.91 -10.83 -4.05
C PHE A 94 9.75 -11.13 -5.55
N GLY A 95 8.95 -10.33 -6.25
CA GLY A 95 8.63 -10.55 -7.67
C GLY A 95 7.41 -11.44 -7.93
N TYR A 96 6.86 -12.13 -6.92
CA TYR A 96 5.63 -12.89 -7.09
C TYR A 96 4.46 -11.97 -7.45
N LYS A 97 3.80 -12.25 -8.58
CA LYS A 97 2.58 -11.57 -9.01
C LYS A 97 1.39 -12.49 -8.78
N HIS A 98 0.39 -11.99 -8.04
CA HIS A 98 -0.87 -12.71 -7.88
C HIS A 98 -1.51 -13.02 -9.23
N THR A 99 -2.09 -14.22 -9.34
CA THR A 99 -2.92 -14.62 -10.49
C THR A 99 -4.09 -13.66 -10.67
N GLU A 100 -4.60 -13.55 -11.89
CA GLU A 100 -5.71 -12.63 -12.19
C GLU A 100 -6.94 -12.93 -11.36
N VAL A 101 -7.29 -14.20 -11.21
CA VAL A 101 -8.38 -14.67 -10.36
C VAL A 101 -8.20 -14.21 -8.91
N THR A 102 -6.98 -14.32 -8.36
CA THR A 102 -6.68 -13.89 -6.99
C THR A 102 -6.80 -12.38 -6.86
N ARG A 103 -6.29 -11.62 -7.84
CA ARG A 103 -6.37 -10.16 -7.88
C ARG A 103 -7.82 -9.67 -7.95
N ILE A 104 -8.65 -10.34 -8.75
CA ILE A 104 -10.09 -10.08 -8.83
C ILE A 104 -10.73 -10.34 -7.47
N LYS A 105 -10.50 -11.50 -6.85
CA LYS A 105 -11.02 -11.81 -5.50
C LYS A 105 -10.60 -10.77 -4.45
N MET A 106 -9.34 -10.35 -4.47
CA MET A 106 -8.84 -9.29 -3.58
C MET A 106 -9.58 -7.97 -3.82
N LYS A 107 -9.80 -7.59 -5.09
CA LYS A 107 -10.54 -6.37 -5.46
C LYS A 107 -12.02 -6.45 -5.06
N THR A 108 -12.66 -7.61 -5.21
CA THR A 108 -14.08 -7.81 -4.83
C THR A 108 -14.33 -7.60 -3.34
N ASN A 109 -13.34 -7.84 -2.47
CA ASN A 109 -13.45 -7.56 -1.04
C ASN A 109 -13.55 -6.06 -0.72
N TYR A 110 -13.22 -5.17 -1.67
CA TYR A 110 -13.33 -3.72 -1.54
C TYR A 110 -14.46 -3.15 -2.41
N SER A 111 -15.61 -3.84 -2.43
CA SER A 111 -16.78 -3.36 -3.15
C SER A 111 -17.35 -2.07 -2.55
N GLU A 112 -17.99 -1.26 -3.41
CA GLU A 112 -18.73 -0.06 -3.00
C GLU A 112 -19.81 -0.37 -1.95
N GLN A 113 -20.47 -1.51 -2.09
CA GLN A 113 -21.46 -1.99 -1.12
C GLN A 113 -20.85 -2.16 0.26
N ARG A 114 -19.69 -2.81 0.37
CA ARG A 114 -18.98 -2.98 1.65
C ARG A 114 -18.51 -1.64 2.21
N ARG A 115 -17.97 -0.76 1.35
CA ARG A 115 -17.55 0.60 1.74
C ARG A 115 -18.73 1.37 2.37
N LYS A 116 -19.91 1.28 1.76
CA LYS A 116 -21.15 1.89 2.26
C LYS A 116 -21.57 1.28 3.59
N GLN A 117 -21.60 -0.05 3.71
CA GLN A 117 -21.92 -0.74 4.97
C GLN A 117 -21.03 -0.31 6.14
N ILE A 118 -19.71 -0.25 5.92
CA ILE A 118 -18.76 0.23 6.94
C ILE A 118 -19.00 1.71 7.27
N GLY A 119 -19.30 2.54 6.26
CA GLY A 119 -19.65 3.94 6.47
C GLY A 119 -20.92 4.10 7.31
N ASP A 120 -21.95 3.32 7.01
CA ASP A 120 -23.23 3.33 7.72
C ASP A 120 -23.07 2.88 9.18
N LEU A 121 -22.22 1.88 9.45
CA LEU A 121 -21.88 1.46 10.83
C LEU A 121 -21.17 2.55 11.66
N ASN A 122 -20.51 3.49 11.01
CA ASN A 122 -19.80 4.59 11.67
C ASN A 122 -20.62 5.89 11.70
N ARG A 123 -21.69 5.99 10.91
CA ARG A 123 -22.53 7.19 10.86
C ARG A 123 -23.25 7.35 12.21
N GLY A 124 -23.23 8.57 12.74
CA GLY A 124 -23.88 8.91 14.01
C GLY A 124 -23.11 8.47 15.27
N LYS A 125 -21.98 7.76 15.15
CA LYS A 125 -21.12 7.48 16.30
C LYS A 125 -20.35 8.74 16.70
N THR A 126 -20.39 9.05 17.99
CA THR A 126 -19.55 10.09 18.60
C THR A 126 -18.29 9.46 19.18
N LEU A 127 -17.17 10.18 19.09
CA LEU A 127 -15.93 9.77 19.73
C LEU A 127 -15.97 10.10 21.22
N CYS A 128 -15.29 9.31 22.03
CA CYS A 128 -15.09 9.60 23.45
C CYS A 128 -14.24 10.88 23.63
N SER A 129 -14.49 11.63 24.70
CA SER A 129 -13.76 12.86 25.06
C SER A 129 -12.25 12.66 25.07
N LYS A 130 -11.76 11.54 25.63
CA LYS A 130 -10.33 11.19 25.62
C LYS A 130 -9.75 11.07 24.22
N THR A 131 -10.48 10.46 23.29
CA THR A 131 -10.06 10.31 21.88
C THR A 131 -10.03 11.66 21.18
N ILE A 132 -11.07 12.49 21.41
CA ILE A 132 -11.14 13.85 20.87
C ILE A 132 -9.93 14.67 21.34
N GLU A 133 -9.60 14.60 22.62
CA GLU A 133 -8.45 15.32 23.18
C GLU A 133 -7.12 14.81 22.60
N SER A 134 -6.95 13.50 22.47
CA SER A 134 -5.75 12.92 21.84
C SER A 134 -5.57 13.37 20.39
N MET A 135 -6.68 13.47 19.64
CA MET A 135 -6.67 13.98 18.26
C MET A 135 -6.31 15.47 18.24
N ARG A 136 -6.85 16.27 19.18
CA ARG A 136 -6.53 17.69 19.33
C ARG A 136 -5.05 17.92 19.60
N GLN A 137 -4.47 17.21 20.57
CA GLN A 137 -3.04 17.30 20.89
C GLN A 137 -2.17 16.91 19.69
N SER A 138 -2.55 15.85 18.96
CA SER A 138 -1.84 15.43 17.75
C SER A 138 -1.91 16.49 16.64
N ALA A 139 -3.02 17.20 16.52
CA ALA A 139 -3.17 18.28 15.55
C ALA A 139 -2.35 19.51 15.92
N LEU A 140 -2.31 19.89 17.20
CA LEU A 140 -1.49 21.01 17.70
C LEU A 140 0.01 20.73 17.55
N ASN A 141 0.42 19.47 17.72
CA ASN A 141 1.82 19.04 17.56
C ASN A 141 2.22 18.77 16.11
N ARG A 142 1.31 18.98 15.13
CA ARG A 142 1.63 18.77 13.72
C ARG A 142 2.62 19.84 13.29
N LYS A 143 3.86 19.43 13.00
CA LYS A 143 4.88 20.32 12.44
C LYS A 143 4.44 20.82 11.07
N ASP A 144 4.70 22.09 10.80
CA ASP A 144 4.54 22.63 9.46
C ASP A 144 5.44 21.88 8.49
N VAL A 145 4.89 21.61 7.31
CA VAL A 145 5.65 20.96 6.25
C VAL A 145 6.60 21.99 5.65
N ASN A 146 7.88 21.84 5.93
CA ASN A 146 8.93 22.65 5.33
C ASN A 146 9.20 22.15 3.91
N TYR A 147 8.61 22.82 2.92
CA TYR A 147 8.91 22.57 1.52
C TYR A 147 10.17 23.33 1.11
N THR A 148 10.99 22.73 0.24
CA THR A 148 12.10 23.45 -0.41
C THR A 148 11.55 24.54 -1.34
N GLU A 149 12.32 25.58 -1.62
CA GLU A 149 11.93 26.65 -2.56
C GLU A 149 11.51 26.08 -3.93
N GLN A 150 12.28 25.10 -4.43
CA GLN A 150 11.95 24.38 -5.67
C GLN A 150 10.62 23.60 -5.56
N GLY A 151 10.34 23.01 -4.39
CA GLY A 151 9.07 22.33 -4.13
C GLY A 151 7.89 23.30 -4.16
N ILE A 152 8.03 24.48 -3.56
CA ILE A 152 7.04 25.56 -3.60
C ILE A 152 6.80 26.02 -5.05
N LEU A 153 7.88 26.23 -5.81
CA LEU A 153 7.78 26.62 -7.21
C LEU A 153 7.08 25.55 -8.07
N ASN A 154 7.38 24.27 -7.84
CA ASN A 154 6.72 23.16 -8.52
C ASN A 154 5.22 23.09 -8.19
N MET A 155 4.81 23.37 -6.95
CA MET A 155 3.38 23.46 -6.59
C MET A 155 2.67 24.62 -7.30
N LYS A 156 3.38 25.72 -7.56
CA LYS A 156 2.83 26.89 -8.27
C LYS A 156 2.67 26.66 -9.78
N LYS A 157 3.40 25.73 -10.41
CA LYS A 157 3.35 25.49 -11.88
C LYS A 157 1.94 25.19 -12.42
N ASN A 158 1.12 24.49 -11.64
CA ASN A 158 -0.26 24.15 -12.02
C ASN A 158 -1.31 25.12 -11.46
N SER A 159 -0.88 26.23 -10.85
CA SER A 159 -1.80 27.27 -10.40
C SER A 159 -2.38 28.02 -11.60
N LYS A 160 -3.65 28.40 -11.49
CA LYS A 160 -4.30 29.22 -12.52
C LYS A 160 -3.86 30.67 -12.36
N SER A 161 -3.22 31.20 -13.40
CA SER A 161 -2.82 32.60 -13.45
C SER A 161 -4.02 33.53 -13.51
N ILE A 162 -3.87 34.72 -12.94
CA ILE A 162 -4.93 35.73 -12.81
C ILE A 162 -4.41 37.04 -13.39
N ILE A 163 -5.22 37.63 -14.26
CA ILE A 163 -5.02 38.98 -14.76
C ILE A 163 -5.82 39.97 -13.91
N VAL A 164 -5.16 41.05 -13.51
CA VAL A 164 -5.77 42.16 -12.77
C VAL A 164 -5.78 43.38 -13.67
N LYS A 165 -6.96 43.98 -13.85
CA LYS A 165 -7.17 45.18 -14.66
C LYS A 165 -7.72 46.31 -13.80
N GLN A 166 -7.41 47.54 -14.16
CA GLN A 166 -8.12 48.71 -13.67
C GLN A 166 -9.50 48.82 -14.31
N LEU A 167 -10.36 49.71 -13.78
CA LEU A 167 -11.71 49.95 -14.32
C LEU A 167 -11.72 50.46 -15.77
N ASN A 168 -10.64 51.11 -16.22
CA ASN A 168 -10.43 51.54 -17.60
C ASN A 168 -9.91 50.41 -18.52
N ASN A 169 -9.93 49.15 -18.07
CA ASN A 169 -9.39 47.98 -18.74
C ASN A 169 -7.86 47.96 -18.94
N THR A 170 -7.12 48.91 -18.39
CA THR A 170 -5.65 48.86 -18.40
C THR A 170 -5.16 47.72 -17.51
N VAL A 171 -4.24 46.90 -18.02
CA VAL A 171 -3.65 45.79 -17.27
C VAL A 171 -2.78 46.34 -16.14
N TYR A 172 -3.11 45.97 -14.91
CA TYR A 172 -2.32 46.30 -13.73
C TYR A 172 -1.19 45.28 -13.52
N GLY A 173 -1.48 44.01 -13.74
CA GLY A 173 -0.50 42.93 -13.63
C GLY A 173 -1.10 41.56 -13.84
N GLU A 174 -0.24 40.60 -14.10
CA GLU A 174 -0.55 39.18 -14.22
C GLU A 174 0.19 38.43 -13.11
N PHE A 175 -0.53 37.58 -12.39
CA PHE A 175 -0.02 36.83 -11.24
C PHE A 175 -0.21 35.34 -11.49
N ASN A 176 0.74 34.51 -11.05
CA ASN A 176 0.70 33.07 -11.33
C ASN A 176 -0.27 32.31 -10.40
N SER A 177 -0.77 32.94 -9.35
CA SER A 177 -1.71 32.31 -8.41
C SER A 177 -2.63 33.29 -7.70
N ILE A 178 -3.70 32.75 -7.11
CA ILE A 178 -4.61 33.47 -6.20
C ILE A 178 -3.86 34.05 -4.99
N VAL A 179 -2.85 33.34 -4.49
CA VAL A 179 -2.08 33.75 -3.31
C VAL A 179 -1.27 35.00 -3.62
N GLU A 180 -0.51 34.98 -4.72
CA GLU A 180 0.28 36.14 -5.17
C GLU A 180 -0.61 37.33 -5.51
N THR A 181 -1.76 37.10 -6.15
CA THR A 181 -2.75 38.16 -6.41
C THR A 181 -3.27 38.78 -5.11
N ALA A 182 -3.54 37.95 -4.10
CA ALA A 182 -4.07 38.39 -2.82
C ALA A 182 -3.04 39.23 -2.05
N GLU A 183 -1.77 38.82 -2.07
CA GLU A 183 -0.64 39.55 -1.49
C GLU A 183 -0.45 40.91 -2.18
N ALA A 184 -0.40 40.93 -3.52
CA ALA A 184 -0.21 42.16 -4.30
C ALA A 184 -1.33 43.18 -4.09
N LEU A 185 -2.58 42.71 -3.94
CA LEU A 185 -3.76 43.57 -3.74
C LEU A 185 -4.12 43.77 -2.26
N ASN A 186 -3.26 43.31 -1.34
CA ASN A 186 -3.41 43.36 0.11
C ASN A 186 -4.83 42.94 0.56
N CYS A 187 -5.21 41.71 0.21
CA CYS A 187 -6.51 41.15 0.57
C CYS A 187 -6.42 39.65 0.87
N SER A 188 -7.51 39.04 1.34
CA SER A 188 -7.52 37.60 1.61
C SER A 188 -7.68 36.79 0.33
N THR A 189 -7.08 35.60 0.28
CA THR A 189 -7.27 34.64 -0.83
C THR A 189 -8.75 34.30 -1.05
N LYS A 190 -9.55 34.23 0.03
CA LYS A 190 -11.00 34.05 -0.04
C LYS A 190 -11.71 35.19 -0.76
N THR A 191 -11.23 36.43 -0.62
CA THR A 191 -11.81 37.59 -1.30
C THR A 191 -11.61 37.48 -2.81
N ILE A 192 -10.41 37.12 -3.27
CA ILE A 192 -10.13 36.87 -4.69
C ILE A 192 -10.99 35.73 -5.22
N GLN A 193 -11.05 34.59 -4.52
CA GLN A 193 -11.87 33.43 -4.92
C GLN A 193 -13.35 33.77 -5.06
N ARG A 194 -13.91 34.55 -4.13
CA ARG A 194 -15.31 35.00 -4.19
C ARG A 194 -15.54 35.95 -5.36
N THR A 195 -14.59 36.84 -5.62
CA THR A 195 -14.68 37.81 -6.71
C THR A 195 -14.61 37.13 -8.08
N LEU A 196 -13.73 36.14 -8.26
CA LEU A 196 -13.64 35.36 -9.50
C LEU A 196 -14.92 34.56 -9.82
N LYS A 197 -15.74 34.27 -8.81
CA LYS A 197 -17.05 33.63 -8.97
C LYS A 197 -18.19 34.63 -9.19
N SER A 198 -17.98 35.91 -8.88
CA SER A 198 -19.02 36.92 -9.09
C SER A 198 -19.11 37.27 -10.58
N SER A 199 -20.31 37.66 -11.02
CA SER A 199 -20.54 38.10 -12.39
C SER A 199 -19.79 39.40 -12.72
N SER A 200 -19.68 40.31 -11.74
CA SER A 200 -19.02 41.61 -11.92
C SER A 200 -17.50 41.53 -11.93
N LYS A 201 -16.90 40.47 -11.36
CA LYS A 201 -15.45 40.30 -11.20
C LYS A 201 -14.73 41.49 -10.56
N LEU A 202 -15.50 42.35 -9.87
CA LEU A 202 -15.05 43.61 -9.32
C LEU A 202 -14.50 43.40 -7.90
N LEU A 203 -13.21 43.67 -7.74
CA LEU A 203 -12.51 43.60 -6.47
C LEU A 203 -12.32 45.01 -5.89
N LYS A 204 -12.77 45.20 -4.64
CA LYS A 204 -12.63 46.45 -3.87
C LYS A 204 -13.11 47.72 -4.61
N GLY A 205 -13.99 47.58 -5.60
CA GLY A 205 -14.46 48.70 -6.43
C GLY A 205 -13.38 49.38 -7.27
N ARG A 206 -12.20 48.76 -7.42
CA ARG A 206 -11.04 49.37 -8.10
C ARG A 206 -10.44 48.49 -9.20
N TRP A 207 -10.54 47.17 -9.03
CA TRP A 207 -9.87 46.21 -9.90
C TRP A 207 -10.88 45.22 -10.48
N ILE A 208 -10.66 44.80 -11.72
CA ILE A 208 -11.36 43.68 -12.36
C ILE A 208 -10.38 42.52 -12.39
N VAL A 209 -10.77 41.36 -11.84
CA VAL A 209 -9.90 40.17 -11.76
C VAL A 209 -10.47 39.02 -12.58
N ASP A 210 -9.66 38.38 -13.40
CA ASP A 210 -10.09 37.24 -14.20
C ASP A 210 -8.98 36.19 -14.35
N TYR A 211 -9.34 34.95 -14.70
CA TYR A 211 -8.34 33.95 -15.07
C TYR A 211 -7.75 34.26 -16.43
N ILE A 212 -6.44 34.05 -16.57
CA ILE A 212 -5.79 34.04 -17.88
C ILE A 212 -6.27 32.79 -18.62
N LYS A 213 -6.69 32.96 -19.87
CA LYS A 213 -7.13 31.87 -20.74
C LYS A 213 -5.96 31.14 -21.35
#